data_AF-A0A354H0Z0-F1
#
_entry.id   AF-A0A354H0Z0-F1
#
_cell.length_a   1.000
_cell.length_b   1.000
_cell.length_c   1.000
_cell.angle_alpha   90.00
_cell.angle_beta   90.00
_cell.angle_gamma   90.00
#
_symmetry.space_group_name_H-M   'P 1'
#
loop_
_entity.id
_entity.type
_entity.pdbx_description
1 polymer ?
#
loop_
_entity_poly.entity_id
_entity_poly.type
_entity_poly.pdbx_seq_one_letter_code
_entity_poly.pdbx_strand_id
1 'polypeptide(L)'
;AAAAPGAGFSETADFLKVFQNEAVKPTWYEQKLYHMYDSTDYAGNLFNCPTVAYSGADDTQKQAADMMVAAAKREGLTFAYLIGPHTKHAYEPETKKELIKEIDALVQKGRVVMPQEVRFTTYTLRYNEDAWVKVDGLEKHWERTDVKAVRGDDGITVDTKNVSAFTLSQPLLTGNRGNTKMTIDGAAVETLPPSGKFEWTHHFSKVDGKWKHVHTVGDGTAAKRHGLQGPIDDAFMESFLMVKPTGKPINEKVGAWAETEMNRAVDAWRKQFRGEAPIKADDAITDADIADHNLVLWGDPSSNKVLARIADKLPIRWDGANVVVGKDTYSAADHVPVLVYPNPLNPKRYVVINSCFTFREYDYLNNARQVSKLPDYAVIDVRTPPSPRWAGKIVTAGFFDEKWQLQPDGGK
;
A
#
# COMPACT_ATOMS: atom_id res chain seq x y z
N ALA A 1 14.10 15.24 14.86
CA ALA A 1 13.44 15.35 13.55
C ALA A 1 12.18 16.18 13.76
N ALA A 2 11.84 17.05 12.81
CA ALA A 2 10.67 17.91 12.87
C ALA A 2 10.03 18.00 11.48
N ALA A 3 8.72 18.18 11.42
CA ALA A 3 7.97 18.34 10.18
C ALA A 3 7.39 19.75 10.06
N ALA A 4 7.66 20.40 8.93
CA ALA A 4 6.97 21.61 8.48
C ALA A 4 6.28 21.28 7.14
N PRO A 5 5.03 20.79 7.17
CA PRO A 5 4.34 20.36 5.96
C PRO A 5 4.13 21.53 5.00
N GLY A 6 4.38 21.27 3.72
CA GLY A 6 4.11 22.22 2.64
C GLY A 6 2.71 22.03 2.06
N ALA A 7 2.55 22.50 0.82
CA ALA A 7 1.32 22.39 0.07
C ALA A 7 1.09 20.99 -0.52
N GLY A 8 -0.18 20.57 -0.56
CA GLY A 8 -0.60 19.29 -1.12
C GLY A 8 -2.11 19.05 -0.92
N PHE A 9 -2.51 17.79 -1.10
CA PHE A 9 -3.84 17.30 -0.72
C PHE A 9 -3.67 16.31 0.45
N SER A 10 -4.62 16.32 1.39
CA SER A 10 -4.59 15.45 2.58
C SER A 10 -5.62 14.33 2.54
N GLU A 11 -6.58 14.46 1.64
CA GLU A 11 -7.61 13.47 1.34
C GLU A 11 -7.94 13.56 -0.16
N THR A 12 -8.45 12.47 -0.73
CA THR A 12 -8.70 12.39 -2.16
C THR A 12 -10.05 13.02 -2.54
N ALA A 13 -11.11 12.67 -1.83
CA ALA A 13 -12.48 12.99 -2.25
C ALA A 13 -12.90 14.45 -1.97
N ASP A 14 -12.60 14.99 -0.78
CA ASP A 14 -12.93 16.37 -0.44
C ASP A 14 -12.05 17.37 -1.21
N PHE A 15 -10.79 17.04 -1.53
CA PHE A 15 -9.91 17.85 -2.34
C PHE A 15 -10.48 18.01 -3.74
N LEU A 16 -10.92 16.91 -4.36
CA LEU A 16 -11.56 16.96 -5.68
C LEU A 16 -12.88 17.73 -5.64
N LYS A 17 -13.66 17.58 -4.56
CA LYS A 17 -14.89 18.35 -4.36
C LYS A 17 -14.62 19.85 -4.24
N VAL A 18 -13.62 20.26 -3.45
CA VAL A 18 -13.31 21.66 -3.16
C VAL A 18 -12.60 22.33 -4.34
N PHE A 19 -11.58 21.69 -4.91
CA PHE A 19 -10.70 22.31 -5.91
C PHE A 19 -11.06 21.98 -7.36
N GLN A 20 -11.83 20.92 -7.61
CA GLN A 20 -12.26 20.54 -8.96
C GLN A 20 -13.78 20.64 -9.15
N ASN A 21 -14.52 21.00 -8.10
CA ASN A 21 -15.99 20.96 -8.09
C ASN A 21 -16.52 19.59 -8.55
N GLU A 22 -15.78 18.52 -8.22
CA GLU A 22 -16.08 17.15 -8.62
C GLU A 22 -16.58 16.35 -7.42
N ALA A 23 -17.85 15.95 -7.45
CA ALA A 23 -18.37 14.95 -6.53
C ALA A 23 -18.01 13.56 -7.05
N VAL A 24 -16.87 13.03 -6.61
CA VAL A 24 -16.45 11.67 -6.96
C VAL A 24 -17.44 10.64 -6.41
N LYS A 25 -17.67 9.57 -7.19
CA LYS A 25 -18.47 8.41 -6.80
C LYS A 25 -17.60 7.15 -6.89
N PRO A 26 -16.62 7.00 -5.97
CA PRO A 26 -15.76 5.83 -5.98
C PRO A 26 -16.59 4.58 -5.73
N THR A 27 -16.22 3.50 -6.43
CA THR A 27 -16.68 2.16 -6.12
C THR A 27 -16.31 1.77 -4.68
N TRP A 28 -16.95 0.74 -4.14
CA TRP A 28 -16.68 0.29 -2.78
C TRP A 28 -15.21 -0.11 -2.56
N TYR A 29 -14.53 -0.65 -3.58
CA TYR A 29 -13.12 -1.01 -3.49
C TYR A 29 -12.21 0.21 -3.65
N GLU A 30 -12.56 1.20 -4.49
CA GLU A 30 -11.81 2.46 -4.56
C GLU A 30 -11.84 3.21 -3.21
N GLN A 31 -12.96 3.18 -2.49
CA GLN A 31 -13.05 3.75 -1.14
C GLN A 31 -12.05 3.08 -0.18
N LYS A 32 -11.91 1.76 -0.24
CA LYS A 32 -10.89 1.04 0.55
C LYS A 32 -9.46 1.41 0.14
N LEU A 33 -9.23 1.61 -1.15
CA LEU A 33 -7.91 1.97 -1.69
C LEU A 33 -7.50 3.40 -1.34
N TYR A 34 -8.44 4.32 -1.09
CA TYR A 34 -8.13 5.68 -0.64
C TYR A 34 -7.37 5.68 0.69
N HIS A 35 -7.54 4.67 1.54
CA HIS A 35 -6.76 4.50 2.76
C HIS A 35 -5.25 4.36 2.53
N MET A 36 -4.78 4.13 1.29
CA MET A 36 -3.35 4.19 0.96
C MET A 36 -2.84 5.62 0.72
N TYR A 37 -3.72 6.57 0.43
CA TYR A 37 -3.36 7.90 -0.06
C TYR A 37 -3.81 9.03 0.87
N ASP A 38 -4.92 8.83 1.59
CA ASP A 38 -5.53 9.84 2.43
C ASP A 38 -4.74 10.01 3.73
N SER A 39 -3.91 11.05 3.79
CA SER A 39 -3.04 11.35 4.93
C SER A 39 -3.82 11.62 6.22
N THR A 40 -5.09 12.04 6.13
CA THR A 40 -5.96 12.23 7.29
C THR A 40 -6.20 10.94 8.08
N ASP A 41 -6.16 9.77 7.43
CA ASP A 41 -6.27 8.46 8.09
C ASP A 41 -5.07 8.14 8.98
N TYR A 42 -3.92 8.78 8.73
CA TYR A 42 -2.65 8.54 9.41
C TYR A 42 -2.26 9.68 10.36
N ALA A 43 -3.15 10.63 10.64
CA ALA A 43 -2.84 11.81 11.44
C ALA A 43 -2.29 11.46 12.84
N GLY A 44 -2.69 10.33 13.41
CA GLY A 44 -2.20 9.82 14.71
C GLY A 44 -0.70 9.53 14.72
N ASN A 45 -0.11 9.22 13.57
CA ASN A 45 1.32 8.90 13.44
C ASN A 45 2.22 10.14 13.63
N LEU A 46 1.64 11.34 13.71
CA LEU A 46 2.37 12.55 14.08
C LEU A 46 2.73 12.59 15.58
N PHE A 47 2.23 11.66 16.41
CA PHE A 47 2.51 11.60 17.84
C PHE A 47 4.01 11.67 18.18
N ASN A 48 4.86 10.95 17.42
CA ASN A 48 6.31 10.92 17.59
C ASN A 48 7.07 11.87 16.65
N CYS A 49 6.35 12.67 15.86
CA CYS A 49 6.93 13.60 14.89
C CYS A 49 6.49 15.04 15.21
N PRO A 50 7.30 15.81 15.96
CA PRO A 50 7.01 17.22 16.22
C PRO A 50 6.72 17.96 14.91
N THR A 51 5.54 18.55 14.85
CA THR A 51 5.01 19.19 13.63
C THR A 51 4.73 20.67 13.91
N VAL A 52 5.11 21.54 12.99
CA VAL A 52 4.74 22.96 12.98
C VAL A 52 4.14 23.25 11.61
N ALA A 53 2.82 23.36 11.55
CA ALA A 53 2.09 23.66 10.33
C ALA A 53 2.09 25.16 10.05
N TYR A 54 2.04 25.53 8.76
CA TYR A 54 1.87 26.91 8.32
C TYR A 54 0.83 27.01 7.20
N SER A 55 0.05 28.09 7.18
CA SER A 55 -0.74 28.46 6.01
C SER A 55 -0.84 29.97 5.88
N GLY A 56 -0.93 30.46 4.64
CA GLY A 56 -1.42 31.81 4.41
C GLY A 56 -2.92 31.89 4.74
N ALA A 57 -3.35 32.97 5.40
CA ALA A 57 -4.75 33.16 5.80
C ALA A 57 -5.73 33.16 4.61
N ASP A 58 -5.26 33.63 3.45
CA ASP A 58 -6.03 33.76 2.21
C ASP A 58 -5.68 32.67 1.19
N ASP A 59 -4.87 31.66 1.57
CA ASP A 59 -4.56 30.53 0.70
C ASP A 59 -5.72 29.54 0.68
N THR A 60 -6.27 29.26 -0.49
CA THR A 60 -7.28 28.21 -0.66
C THR A 60 -6.77 26.83 -0.22
N GLN A 61 -5.47 26.55 -0.33
CA GLN A 61 -4.85 25.29 0.10
C GLN A 61 -4.78 25.14 1.63
N LYS A 62 -5.15 26.17 2.39
CA LYS A 62 -5.36 26.09 3.83
C LYS A 62 -6.31 24.95 4.21
N GLN A 63 -7.26 24.59 3.33
CA GLN A 63 -8.19 23.47 3.53
C GLN A 63 -7.46 22.15 3.89
N ALA A 64 -6.33 21.83 3.24
CA ALA A 64 -5.63 20.58 3.52
C ALA A 64 -5.07 20.54 4.95
N ALA A 65 -4.53 21.68 5.41
CA ALA A 65 -4.05 21.85 6.78
C ALA A 65 -5.19 21.81 7.80
N ASP A 66 -6.32 22.46 7.52
CA ASP A 66 -7.51 22.41 8.38
C ASP A 66 -8.05 20.98 8.55
N MET A 67 -8.06 20.19 7.48
CA MET A 67 -8.44 18.78 7.53
C MET A 67 -7.48 17.95 8.40
N MET A 68 -6.16 18.17 8.27
CA MET A 68 -5.16 17.49 9.10
C MET A 68 -5.24 17.90 10.57
N VAL A 69 -5.49 19.18 10.87
CA VAL A 69 -5.70 19.67 12.25
C VAL A 69 -6.94 19.01 12.85
N ALA A 70 -8.04 18.92 12.09
CA ALA A 70 -9.25 18.26 12.55
C ALA A 70 -9.04 16.75 12.77
N ALA A 71 -8.32 16.08 11.86
CA ALA A 71 -7.97 14.66 12.00
C ALA A 71 -7.07 14.41 13.21
N ALA A 72 -5.99 15.17 13.37
CA ALA A 72 -5.07 15.07 14.51
C ALA A 72 -5.80 15.29 15.85
N LYS A 73 -6.75 16.23 15.91
CA LYS A 73 -7.58 16.44 17.11
C LYS A 73 -8.42 15.22 17.46
N ARG A 74 -8.94 14.46 16.49
CA ARG A 74 -9.67 13.20 16.73
C ARG A 74 -8.76 12.12 17.32
N GLU A 75 -7.47 12.15 16.96
CA GLU A 75 -6.42 11.28 17.51
C GLU A 75 -5.85 11.79 18.85
N GLY A 76 -6.41 12.88 19.40
CA GLY A 76 -5.96 13.48 20.66
C GLY A 76 -4.64 14.25 20.53
N LEU A 77 -4.27 14.68 19.32
CA LEU A 77 -3.06 15.43 19.03
C LEU A 77 -3.37 16.91 18.76
N THR A 78 -2.41 17.75 19.13
CA THR A 78 -2.37 19.17 18.75
C THR A 78 -0.95 19.52 18.36
N PHE A 79 -0.80 20.39 17.37
CA PHE A 79 0.48 20.92 16.94
C PHE A 79 0.38 22.42 16.68
N ALA A 80 1.53 23.10 16.65
CA ALA A 80 1.58 24.51 16.31
C ALA A 80 1.07 24.70 14.87
N TYR A 81 0.15 25.64 14.70
CA TYR A 81 -0.39 26.00 13.39
C TYR A 81 -0.33 27.51 13.20
N LEU A 82 0.72 27.96 12.51
CA LEU A 82 1.00 29.36 12.28
C LEU A 82 0.25 29.85 11.04
N ILE A 83 -0.37 31.02 11.15
CA ILE A 83 -1.17 31.62 10.08
C ILE A 83 -0.55 32.95 9.65
N GLY A 84 -0.07 33.01 8.41
CA GLY A 84 0.42 34.24 7.80
C GLY A 84 -0.74 35.18 7.44
N PRO A 85 -0.88 36.35 8.08
CA PRO A 85 -1.98 37.27 7.80
C PRO A 85 -1.94 37.79 6.35
N HIS A 86 -3.12 37.97 5.75
CA HIS A 86 -3.30 38.55 4.41
C HIS A 86 -2.43 37.92 3.31
N THR A 87 -2.12 36.63 3.47
CA THR A 87 -1.16 35.91 2.62
C THR A 87 -1.85 34.77 1.90
N LYS A 88 -1.64 34.67 0.59
CA LYS A 88 -2.12 33.56 -0.25
C LYS A 88 -1.08 32.43 -0.23
N HIS A 89 -0.77 31.87 -1.40
CA HIS A 89 0.19 30.77 -1.56
C HIS A 89 1.65 31.23 -1.44
N ALA A 90 2.02 31.72 -0.26
CA ALA A 90 3.34 32.23 0.07
C ALA A 90 3.60 32.20 1.58
N TYR A 91 4.85 32.40 1.97
CA TYR A 91 5.23 32.63 3.36
C TYR A 91 5.16 34.12 3.70
N GLU A 92 4.34 34.47 4.70
CA GLU A 92 4.34 35.81 5.29
C GLU A 92 5.67 36.03 6.03
N PRO A 93 6.40 37.14 5.78
CA PRO A 93 7.77 37.31 6.27
C PRO A 93 7.97 37.12 7.78
N GLU A 94 7.09 37.64 8.63
CA GLU A 94 7.28 37.56 10.08
C GLU A 94 6.89 36.19 10.63
N THR A 95 5.77 35.64 10.19
CA THR A 95 5.31 34.28 10.53
C THR A 95 6.32 33.24 10.05
N LYS A 96 7.00 33.47 8.92
CA LYS A 96 8.10 32.62 8.45
C LYS A 96 9.27 32.60 9.43
N LYS A 97 9.64 33.74 10.03
CA LYS A 97 10.71 33.79 11.04
C LYS A 97 10.32 32.98 12.28
N GLU A 98 9.05 33.06 12.68
CA GLU A 98 8.52 32.25 13.78
C GLU A 98 8.55 30.75 13.47
N LEU A 99 8.08 30.36 12.28
CA LEU A 99 8.15 28.98 11.79
C LEU A 99 9.58 28.43 11.83
N ILE A 100 10.54 29.20 11.27
CA ILE A 100 11.96 28.80 11.26
C ILE A 100 12.48 28.65 12.70
N LYS A 101 12.17 29.60 13.58
CA LYS A 101 12.60 29.54 14.99
C LYS A 101 12.07 28.30 15.71
N GLU A 102 10.80 27.95 15.53
CA GLU A 102 10.22 26.75 16.16
C GLU A 102 10.84 25.47 15.61
N ILE A 103 10.99 25.37 14.28
CA ILE A 103 11.61 24.22 13.63
C ILE A 103 13.07 24.07 14.05
N ASP A 104 13.85 25.15 14.07
CA ASP A 104 15.26 25.13 14.51
C ASP A 104 15.38 24.64 15.96
N ALA A 105 14.50 25.09 16.85
CA ALA A 105 14.47 24.63 18.24
C ALA A 105 14.14 23.13 18.37
N LEU A 106 13.27 22.60 17.51
CA LEU A 106 12.97 21.16 17.45
C LEU A 106 14.12 20.35 16.84
N VAL A 107 14.76 20.87 15.80
CA VAL A 107 15.92 20.25 15.15
C VAL A 107 17.10 20.16 16.10
N GLN A 108 17.38 21.22 16.87
CA GLN A 108 18.45 21.26 17.88
C GLN A 108 18.31 20.16 18.96
N LYS A 109 17.07 19.77 19.31
CA LYS A 109 16.82 18.66 20.26
C LYS A 109 17.15 17.28 19.66
N GLY A 110 17.25 17.17 18.33
CA GLY A 110 17.50 15.91 17.65
C GLY A 110 16.25 15.02 17.50
N ARG A 111 16.44 13.82 16.93
CA ARG A 111 15.39 12.79 16.85
C ARG A 111 15.48 11.88 18.07
N VAL A 112 14.36 11.64 18.75
CA VAL A 112 14.26 10.58 19.74
C VAL A 112 14.15 9.26 18.96
N VAL A 113 15.24 8.50 18.88
CA VAL A 113 15.30 7.25 18.10
C VAL A 113 14.45 6.16 18.76
N MET A 114 14.43 6.13 20.10
CA MET A 114 13.71 5.16 20.91
C MET A 114 12.69 5.87 21.81
N PRO A 115 11.56 6.36 21.29
CA PRO A 115 10.52 6.98 22.12
C PRO A 115 10.00 5.98 23.17
N GLN A 116 9.54 6.48 24.31
CA GLN A 116 8.96 5.64 25.36
C GLN A 116 7.63 5.03 24.93
N GLU A 117 6.82 5.79 24.21
CA GLU A 117 5.51 5.39 23.69
C GLU A 117 5.49 5.52 22.16
N VAL A 118 4.89 4.55 21.49
CA VAL A 118 4.58 4.57 20.07
C VAL A 118 3.07 4.45 19.90
N ARG A 119 2.48 5.35 19.11
CA ARG A 119 1.09 5.29 18.66
C ARG A 119 1.10 5.25 17.15
N PHE A 120 0.78 4.09 16.60
CA PHE A 120 0.93 3.82 15.19
C PHE A 120 -0.38 3.29 14.60
N THR A 121 -0.83 3.95 13.55
CA THR A 121 -2.01 3.61 12.77
C THR A 121 -1.61 3.30 11.33
N THR A 122 -2.16 2.24 10.77
CA THR A 122 -2.03 1.92 9.34
C THR A 122 -3.25 1.18 8.80
N TYR A 123 -3.42 1.15 7.48
CA TYR A 123 -4.47 0.40 6.78
C TYR A 123 -3.90 -0.62 5.79
N THR A 124 -2.57 -0.59 5.59
CA THR A 124 -1.85 -1.40 4.61
C THR A 124 -0.44 -1.67 5.13
N LEU A 125 0.11 -2.84 4.80
CA LEU A 125 1.51 -3.14 5.09
C LEU A 125 2.52 -2.35 4.24
N ARG A 126 2.06 -1.44 3.33
CA ARG A 126 2.98 -0.55 2.61
C ARG A 126 3.69 0.41 3.56
N TYR A 127 2.94 0.90 4.55
CA TYR A 127 3.42 1.80 5.60
C TYR A 127 3.26 1.06 6.93
N ASN A 128 4.27 0.29 7.31
CA ASN A 128 4.14 -0.70 8.38
C ASN A 128 5.12 -0.50 9.53
N GLU A 129 5.80 0.63 9.60
CA GLU A 129 6.84 0.87 10.61
C GLU A 129 6.69 2.27 11.22
N ASP A 130 6.79 2.36 12.55
CA ASP A 130 7.03 3.59 13.28
C ASP A 130 8.00 3.33 14.46
N ALA A 131 9.05 4.13 14.53
CA ALA A 131 10.13 4.03 15.50
C ALA A 131 10.67 2.59 15.66
N TRP A 132 10.39 1.93 16.79
CA TRP A 132 10.84 0.58 17.14
C TRP A 132 9.76 -0.49 16.94
N VAL A 133 8.62 -0.12 16.34
CA VAL A 133 7.49 -1.00 16.05
C VAL A 133 7.37 -1.22 14.56
N LYS A 134 7.27 -2.49 14.17
CA LYS A 134 6.93 -2.93 12.82
C LYS A 134 5.70 -3.81 12.85
N VAL A 135 4.69 -3.50 12.05
CA VAL A 135 3.55 -4.37 11.81
C VAL A 135 3.91 -5.31 10.66
N ASP A 136 3.86 -6.61 10.90
CA ASP A 136 4.25 -7.64 9.92
C ASP A 136 3.06 -8.32 9.25
N GLY A 137 1.88 -8.24 9.87
CA GLY A 137 0.65 -8.81 9.34
C GLY A 137 -0.58 -8.11 9.90
N LEU A 138 -1.62 -8.00 9.07
CA LEU A 138 -2.93 -7.49 9.43
C LEU A 138 -3.91 -8.65 9.61
N GLU A 139 -4.99 -8.46 10.37
CA GLU A 139 -6.11 -9.42 10.35
C GLU A 139 -6.98 -9.21 9.10
N LYS A 140 -7.10 -7.95 8.64
CA LYS A 140 -7.76 -7.57 7.37
C LYS A 140 -7.17 -6.28 6.80
N HIS A 141 -6.61 -6.34 5.59
CA HIS A 141 -6.15 -5.16 4.85
C HIS A 141 -7.30 -4.18 4.58
N TRP A 142 -6.93 -2.89 4.47
CA TRP A 142 -7.82 -1.76 4.21
C TRP A 142 -8.78 -1.43 5.36
N GLU A 143 -8.57 -2.02 6.53
CA GLU A 143 -9.23 -1.64 7.77
C GLU A 143 -8.24 -1.00 8.74
N ARG A 144 -8.74 -0.07 9.57
CA ARG A 144 -7.91 0.66 10.53
C ARG A 144 -7.21 -0.31 11.48
N THR A 145 -5.89 -0.27 11.46
CA THR A 145 -5.00 -1.05 12.31
C THR A 145 -4.28 -0.12 13.25
N ASP A 146 -4.32 -0.42 14.54
CA ASP A 146 -3.68 0.41 15.56
C ASP A 146 -2.71 -0.44 16.40
N VAL A 147 -1.55 0.13 16.71
CA VAL A 147 -0.58 -0.37 17.69
C VAL A 147 -0.25 0.76 18.65
N LYS A 148 -0.46 0.52 19.95
CA LYS A 148 0.08 1.35 21.02
C LYS A 148 1.10 0.55 21.80
N ALA A 149 2.37 0.96 21.76
CA ALA A 149 3.44 0.25 22.43
C ALA A 149 4.15 1.16 23.42
N VAL A 150 4.28 0.74 24.68
CA VAL A 150 4.87 1.52 25.78
C VAL A 150 6.00 0.73 26.43
N ARG A 151 7.17 1.35 26.53
CA ARG A 151 8.32 0.83 27.29
C ARG A 151 8.28 1.38 28.71
N GLY A 152 8.32 0.50 29.69
CA GLY A 152 8.53 0.84 31.10
C GLY A 152 9.85 0.27 31.61
N ASP A 153 10.12 0.48 32.90
CA ASP A 153 11.36 0.02 33.53
C ASP A 153 11.48 -1.52 33.53
N ASP A 154 10.35 -2.21 33.72
CA ASP A 154 10.30 -3.67 33.88
C ASP A 154 9.84 -4.44 32.62
N GLY A 155 9.48 -3.75 31.53
CA GLY A 155 8.89 -4.42 30.38
C GLY A 155 8.29 -3.54 29.30
N ILE A 156 7.64 -4.18 28.33
CA ILE A 156 6.91 -3.53 27.23
C ILE A 156 5.45 -3.97 27.27
N THR A 157 4.55 -3.02 27.13
CA THR A 157 3.11 -3.25 26.95
C THR A 157 2.70 -2.86 25.54
N VAL A 158 1.95 -3.72 24.86
CA VAL A 158 1.45 -3.48 23.50
C VAL A 158 -0.05 -3.73 23.47
N ASP A 159 -0.81 -2.75 23.03
CA ASP A 159 -2.23 -2.88 22.70
C ASP A 159 -2.39 -2.84 21.18
N THR A 160 -3.13 -3.80 20.64
CA THR A 160 -3.29 -3.97 19.19
C THR A 160 -4.75 -3.99 18.75
N LYS A 161 -4.99 -3.55 17.52
CA LYS A 161 -6.26 -3.69 16.81
C LYS A 161 -5.99 -4.04 15.35
N ASN A 162 -6.65 -5.09 14.83
CA ASN A 162 -6.47 -5.57 13.45
C ASN A 162 -5.02 -6.02 13.10
N VAL A 163 -4.22 -6.40 14.11
CA VAL A 163 -2.84 -6.88 13.92
C VAL A 163 -2.79 -8.40 14.09
N SER A 164 -2.17 -9.08 13.13
CA SER A 164 -1.94 -10.54 13.19
C SER A 164 -0.48 -10.90 13.47
N ALA A 165 0.47 -10.02 13.15
CA ALA A 165 1.88 -10.16 13.51
C ALA A 165 2.59 -8.80 13.62
N PHE A 166 3.57 -8.70 14.51
CA PHE A 166 4.41 -7.51 14.64
C PHE A 166 5.79 -7.84 15.22
N THR A 167 6.72 -6.92 15.04
CA THR A 167 8.10 -6.99 15.48
C THR A 167 8.45 -5.75 16.28
N LEU A 168 9.18 -5.95 17.37
CA LEU A 168 9.78 -4.89 18.17
C LEU A 168 11.30 -4.98 18.06
N SER A 169 11.97 -3.85 17.80
CA SER A 169 13.42 -3.81 17.61
C SER A 169 14.08 -2.70 18.41
N GLN A 170 15.17 -2.99 19.12
CA GLN A 170 15.94 -2.02 19.89
C GLN A 170 17.46 -2.23 19.72
N PRO A 171 18.27 -1.17 19.56
CA PRO A 171 19.73 -1.29 19.59
C PRO A 171 20.26 -1.84 20.92
N LEU A 172 21.20 -2.78 20.90
CA LEU A 172 21.75 -3.42 22.12
C LEU A 172 22.65 -2.51 22.98
N LEU A 173 22.96 -1.29 22.50
CA LEU A 173 23.78 -0.31 23.21
C LEU A 173 23.13 0.21 24.51
N THR A 174 21.86 -0.12 24.77
CA THR A 174 21.09 0.34 25.93
C THR A 174 21.14 -0.60 27.15
N GLY A 175 22.08 -1.53 27.22
CA GLY A 175 22.47 -2.22 28.46
C GLY A 175 21.53 -3.30 29.01
N ASN A 176 20.30 -3.44 28.52
CA ASN A 176 19.37 -4.47 29.03
C ASN A 176 19.44 -5.76 28.19
N ARG A 177 19.95 -6.84 28.78
CA ARG A 177 20.10 -8.17 28.18
C ARG A 177 19.21 -9.25 28.83
N GLY A 178 18.32 -8.86 29.76
CA GLY A 178 17.43 -9.77 30.47
C GLY A 178 16.14 -10.09 29.70
N ASN A 179 15.34 -11.04 30.21
CA ASN A 179 13.99 -11.30 29.73
C ASN A 179 13.11 -10.07 30.00
N THR A 180 12.86 -9.26 28.97
CA THR A 180 11.93 -8.14 29.04
C THR A 180 10.51 -8.69 29.22
N LYS A 181 9.83 -8.31 30.31
CA LYS A 181 8.43 -8.70 30.50
C LYS A 181 7.61 -8.13 29.35
N MET A 182 6.83 -8.98 28.69
CA MET A 182 5.98 -8.57 27.58
C MET A 182 4.51 -8.74 27.98
N THR A 183 3.72 -7.68 27.81
CA THR A 183 2.27 -7.72 27.96
C THR A 183 1.64 -7.29 26.64
N ILE A 184 0.84 -8.16 26.02
CA ILE A 184 0.19 -7.88 24.73
C ILE A 184 -1.30 -8.09 24.88
N ASP A 185 -2.10 -7.08 24.55
CA ASP A 185 -3.56 -7.06 24.72
C ASP A 185 -3.99 -7.50 26.14
N GLY A 186 -3.26 -7.02 27.15
CA GLY A 186 -3.49 -7.35 28.57
C GLY A 186 -2.99 -8.73 29.03
N ALA A 187 -2.48 -9.59 28.13
CA ALA A 187 -1.95 -10.90 28.48
C ALA A 187 -0.42 -10.89 28.60
N ALA A 188 0.12 -11.55 29.63
CA ALA A 188 1.56 -11.79 29.73
C ALA A 188 1.99 -12.80 28.65
N VAL A 189 3.04 -12.47 27.89
CA VAL A 189 3.61 -13.33 26.84
C VAL A 189 5.02 -13.71 27.23
N GLU A 190 5.29 -15.01 27.26
CA GLU A 190 6.63 -15.53 27.55
C GLU A 190 7.57 -15.22 26.39
N THR A 191 8.69 -14.57 26.69
CA THR A 191 9.69 -14.17 25.70
C THR A 191 10.87 -15.12 25.74
N LEU A 192 11.32 -15.55 24.56
CA LEU A 192 12.62 -16.20 24.41
C LEU A 192 13.73 -15.14 24.47
N PRO A 193 14.99 -15.50 24.73
CA PRO A 193 16.09 -14.56 24.58
C PRO A 193 16.08 -13.93 23.17
N PRO A 194 16.41 -12.65 23.06
CA PRO A 194 16.45 -11.94 21.78
C PRO A 194 17.40 -12.58 20.78
N SER A 195 17.04 -12.51 19.50
CA SER A 195 17.96 -12.78 18.41
C SER A 195 18.72 -11.51 18.01
N GLY A 196 20.03 -11.61 17.78
CA GLY A 196 20.84 -10.55 17.17
C GLY A 196 22.14 -10.22 17.91
N LYS A 197 23.21 -9.86 17.18
CA LYS A 197 24.52 -9.48 17.74
C LYS A 197 24.60 -8.00 18.15
N PHE A 198 23.81 -7.13 17.51
CA PHE A 198 23.87 -5.67 17.67
C PHE A 198 22.50 -5.02 17.92
N GLU A 199 21.41 -5.76 17.69
CA GLU A 199 20.03 -5.37 17.96
C GLU A 199 19.31 -6.52 18.67
N TRP A 200 18.38 -6.14 19.55
CA TRP A 200 17.41 -7.02 20.19
C TRP A 200 16.14 -6.96 19.36
N THR A 201 15.67 -8.10 18.86
CA THR A 201 14.45 -8.17 18.06
C THR A 201 13.52 -9.24 18.61
N HIS A 202 12.26 -8.88 18.80
CA HIS A 202 11.19 -9.79 19.24
C HIS A 202 10.08 -9.82 18.22
N HIS A 203 9.70 -11.03 17.83
CA HIS A 203 8.66 -11.27 16.84
C HIS A 203 7.44 -11.88 17.53
N PHE A 204 6.26 -11.36 17.22
CA PHE A 204 4.99 -11.84 17.77
C PHE A 204 4.02 -12.17 16.65
N SER A 205 3.30 -13.27 16.81
CA SER A 205 2.22 -13.66 15.91
C SER A 205 1.03 -14.17 16.69
N LYS A 206 -0.18 -13.87 16.20
CA LYS A 206 -1.43 -14.33 16.76
C LYS A 206 -1.75 -15.73 16.22
N VAL A 207 -1.72 -16.73 17.10
CA VAL A 207 -2.01 -18.14 16.78
C VAL A 207 -3.20 -18.58 17.62
N ASP A 208 -4.27 -19.02 16.96
CA ASP A 208 -5.54 -19.42 17.60
C ASP A 208 -6.10 -18.32 18.53
N GLY A 209 -6.02 -17.06 18.08
CA GLY A 209 -6.49 -15.89 18.83
C GLY A 209 -5.60 -15.47 20.01
N LYS A 210 -4.42 -16.07 20.18
CA LYS A 210 -3.49 -15.76 21.27
C LYS A 210 -2.13 -15.32 20.75
N TRP A 211 -1.54 -14.32 21.39
CA TRP A 211 -0.18 -13.87 21.08
C TRP A 211 0.85 -14.89 21.52
N LYS A 212 1.78 -15.20 20.60
CA LYS A 212 2.95 -16.03 20.86
C LYS A 212 4.21 -15.32 20.40
N HIS A 213 5.28 -15.46 21.17
CA HIS A 213 6.62 -15.10 20.72
C HIS A 213 7.12 -16.16 19.73
N VAL A 214 7.64 -15.72 18.58
CA VAL A 214 8.12 -16.60 17.50
C VAL A 214 9.55 -16.23 17.09
N HIS A 215 10.26 -17.12 16.42
CA HIS A 215 11.63 -16.84 15.97
C HIS A 215 11.68 -15.94 14.73
N THR A 216 10.69 -16.05 13.86
CA THR A 216 10.56 -15.27 12.63
C THR A 216 9.09 -15.04 12.32
N VAL A 217 8.78 -13.88 11.72
CA VAL A 217 7.49 -13.63 11.09
C VAL A 217 7.54 -14.08 9.62
N GLY A 218 6.49 -14.75 9.13
CA GLY A 218 6.35 -15.09 7.70
C GLY A 218 7.32 -16.17 7.17
N ASP A 219 7.38 -17.31 7.84
CA ASP A 219 8.32 -18.44 7.62
C ASP A 219 8.02 -19.35 6.40
N GLY A 220 7.32 -18.83 5.39
CA GLY A 220 7.07 -19.56 4.13
C GLY A 220 5.58 -19.77 3.79
N THR A 221 4.67 -19.24 4.60
CA THR A 221 3.24 -19.18 4.24
C THR A 221 2.98 -18.14 3.17
N ALA A 222 2.09 -18.43 2.22
CA ALA A 222 1.58 -17.47 1.24
C ALA A 222 0.67 -16.44 1.93
N ALA A 223 1.27 -15.50 2.67
CA ALA A 223 0.56 -14.44 3.37
C ALA A 223 0.90 -13.07 2.76
N LYS A 224 -0.03 -12.12 2.91
CA LYS A 224 0.25 -10.71 2.63
C LYS A 224 1.33 -10.19 3.57
N ARG A 225 2.26 -9.41 3.04
CA ARG A 225 3.38 -8.80 3.77
C ARG A 225 3.82 -7.50 3.09
N HIS A 226 4.67 -6.72 3.76
CA HIS A 226 5.31 -5.56 3.14
C HIS A 226 6.00 -5.95 1.81
N GLY A 227 5.74 -5.19 0.74
CA GLY A 227 6.25 -5.54 -0.60
C GLY A 227 5.41 -6.56 -1.36
N LEU A 228 4.48 -7.26 -0.70
CA LEU A 228 3.69 -8.36 -1.23
C LEU A 228 2.30 -8.45 -0.55
N GLN A 229 1.42 -7.48 -0.79
CA GLN A 229 0.09 -7.30 -0.17
C GLN A 229 -1.06 -6.86 -1.11
N GLY A 230 -0.78 -6.46 -2.35
CA GLY A 230 -1.74 -5.80 -3.24
C GLY A 230 -1.96 -4.32 -2.88
N PRO A 231 -2.74 -3.55 -3.66
CA PRO A 231 -3.47 -3.96 -4.87
C PRO A 231 -2.55 -4.10 -6.09
N ILE A 232 -3.10 -4.17 -7.30
CA ILE A 232 -2.30 -4.32 -8.53
C ILE A 232 -1.13 -3.31 -8.61
N ASP A 233 -1.35 -2.04 -8.27
CA ASP A 233 -0.33 -0.99 -8.33
C ASP A 233 0.87 -1.24 -7.38
N ASP A 234 0.69 -2.02 -6.32
CA ASP A 234 1.72 -2.35 -5.32
C ASP A 234 2.93 -3.05 -5.96
N ALA A 235 2.71 -3.82 -7.03
CA ALA A 235 3.76 -4.51 -7.77
C ALA A 235 4.73 -3.57 -8.51
N PHE A 236 4.35 -2.31 -8.71
CA PHE A 236 5.12 -1.30 -9.44
C PHE A 236 5.92 -0.37 -8.52
N MET A 237 5.85 -0.59 -7.20
CA MET A 237 6.69 0.09 -6.21
C MET A 237 8.04 -0.63 -5.97
N GLU A 238 8.26 -1.74 -6.66
CA GLU A 238 9.50 -2.50 -6.68
C GLU A 238 9.93 -2.80 -8.12
N SER A 239 11.07 -3.46 -8.28
CA SER A 239 11.55 -3.84 -9.61
C SER A 239 10.57 -4.78 -10.31
N PHE A 240 10.22 -4.45 -11.56
CA PHE A 240 9.31 -5.24 -12.38
C PHE A 240 9.85 -5.39 -13.80
N LEU A 241 9.30 -6.35 -14.55
CA LEU A 241 9.59 -6.60 -15.95
C LEU A 241 8.30 -6.89 -16.72
N MET A 242 8.00 -6.12 -17.77
CA MET A 242 6.89 -6.40 -18.67
C MET A 242 7.24 -7.53 -19.62
N VAL A 243 6.46 -8.60 -19.59
CA VAL A 243 6.66 -9.81 -20.36
C VAL A 243 5.71 -9.82 -21.55
N LYS A 244 6.27 -9.56 -22.73
CA LYS A 244 5.54 -9.52 -24.00
C LYS A 244 5.28 -10.94 -24.50
N PRO A 245 4.03 -11.31 -24.86
CA PRO A 245 3.74 -12.62 -25.45
C PRO A 245 4.40 -12.80 -26.83
N THR A 246 4.81 -14.03 -27.15
CA THR A 246 5.31 -14.40 -28.50
C THR A 246 4.41 -15.39 -29.24
N GLY A 247 3.46 -16.02 -28.53
CA GLY A 247 2.52 -17.00 -29.07
C GLY A 247 1.23 -16.37 -29.62
N LYS A 248 0.33 -17.24 -30.10
CA LYS A 248 -1.00 -16.83 -30.56
C LYS A 248 -2.01 -16.84 -29.41
N PRO A 249 -2.86 -15.80 -29.30
CA PRO A 249 -3.90 -15.77 -28.28
C PRO A 249 -4.95 -16.86 -28.54
N ILE A 250 -5.62 -17.28 -27.46
CA ILE A 250 -6.79 -18.18 -27.51
C ILE A 250 -7.90 -17.52 -28.32
N ASN A 251 -8.14 -16.23 -28.08
CA ASN A 251 -9.18 -15.44 -28.72
C ASN A 251 -8.58 -14.16 -29.32
N GLU A 252 -8.75 -13.93 -30.61
CA GLU A 252 -8.16 -12.77 -31.32
C GLU A 252 -8.56 -11.43 -30.70
N LYS A 253 -9.83 -11.29 -30.30
CA LYS A 253 -10.34 -10.09 -29.65
C LYS A 253 -9.64 -9.78 -28.32
N VAL A 254 -9.44 -10.80 -27.48
CA VAL A 254 -8.74 -10.65 -26.20
C VAL A 254 -7.25 -10.37 -26.42
N GLY A 255 -6.63 -11.04 -27.39
CA GLY A 255 -5.25 -10.76 -27.78
C GLY A 255 -5.04 -9.33 -28.25
N ALA A 256 -5.92 -8.81 -29.12
CA ALA A 256 -5.86 -7.44 -29.61
C ALA A 256 -6.06 -6.41 -28.49
N TRP A 257 -6.96 -6.71 -27.53
CA TRP A 257 -7.13 -5.88 -26.34
C TRP A 257 -5.86 -5.86 -25.47
N ALA A 258 -5.27 -7.03 -25.20
CA ALA A 258 -4.07 -7.15 -24.37
C ALA A 258 -2.86 -6.44 -25.00
N GLU A 259 -2.68 -6.56 -26.31
CA GLU A 259 -1.64 -5.82 -27.05
C GLU A 259 -1.84 -4.30 -26.95
N THR A 260 -3.09 -3.83 -27.15
CA THR A 260 -3.41 -2.40 -27.05
C THR A 260 -3.14 -1.86 -25.65
N GLU A 261 -3.56 -2.58 -24.61
CA GLU A 261 -3.37 -2.17 -23.22
C GLU A 261 -1.91 -2.27 -22.77
N MET A 262 -1.14 -3.25 -23.26
CA MET A 262 0.31 -3.31 -23.05
C MET A 262 0.99 -2.08 -23.66
N ASN A 263 0.69 -1.75 -24.92
CA ASN A 263 1.27 -0.60 -25.61
C ASN A 263 0.91 0.71 -24.90
N ARG A 264 -0.35 0.86 -24.46
CA ARG A 264 -0.79 1.99 -23.65
C ARG A 264 -0.03 2.06 -22.33
N ALA A 265 0.15 0.95 -21.63
CA ALA A 265 0.88 0.90 -20.37
C ALA A 265 2.34 1.34 -20.53
N VAL A 266 3.02 0.91 -21.60
CA VAL A 266 4.40 1.31 -21.91
C VAL A 266 4.50 2.82 -22.18
N ASP A 267 3.63 3.36 -23.03
CA ASP A 267 3.60 4.80 -23.33
C ASP A 267 3.26 5.63 -22.10
N ALA A 268 2.24 5.22 -21.34
CA ALA A 268 1.79 5.91 -20.16
C ALA A 268 2.83 5.85 -19.02
N TRP A 269 3.54 4.73 -18.86
CA TRP A 269 4.65 4.60 -17.89
C TRP A 269 5.70 5.68 -18.12
N ARG A 270 6.14 5.84 -19.38
CA ARG A 270 7.09 6.89 -19.76
C ARG A 270 6.57 8.29 -19.46
N LYS A 271 5.30 8.56 -19.76
CA LYS A 271 4.69 9.89 -19.56
C LYS A 271 4.51 10.24 -18.08
N GLN A 272 4.11 9.27 -17.25
CA GLN A 272 3.76 9.51 -15.85
C GLN A 272 4.98 9.39 -14.92
N PHE A 273 5.84 8.40 -15.13
CA PHE A 273 6.96 8.10 -14.24
C PHE A 273 8.33 8.50 -14.80
N ARG A 274 8.36 9.13 -15.99
CA ARG A 274 9.59 9.69 -16.60
C ARG A 274 10.72 8.67 -16.79
N GLY A 275 10.36 7.41 -17.04
CA GLY A 275 11.30 6.33 -17.31
C GLY A 275 10.76 5.34 -18.33
N GLU A 276 11.63 4.59 -19.01
CA GLU A 276 11.19 3.53 -19.93
C GLU A 276 10.80 2.28 -19.14
N ALA A 277 9.65 1.67 -19.49
CA ALA A 277 9.25 0.41 -18.89
C ALA A 277 10.20 -0.70 -19.38
N PRO A 278 10.79 -1.52 -18.48
CA PRO A 278 11.58 -2.67 -18.90
C PRO A 278 10.67 -3.72 -19.54
N ILE A 279 11.02 -4.16 -20.76
CA ILE A 279 10.23 -5.10 -21.55
C ILE A 279 11.12 -6.24 -22.04
N LYS A 280 10.62 -7.47 -21.96
CA LYS A 280 11.27 -8.67 -22.52
C LYS A 280 10.23 -9.61 -23.13
N ALA A 281 10.61 -10.32 -24.18
CA ALA A 281 9.76 -11.37 -24.74
C ALA A 281 9.67 -12.56 -23.76
N ASP A 282 8.51 -13.22 -23.72
CA ASP A 282 8.24 -14.36 -22.82
C ASP A 282 9.21 -15.54 -22.98
N ASP A 283 9.79 -15.73 -24.17
CA ASP A 283 10.75 -16.79 -24.48
C ASP A 283 12.21 -16.41 -24.18
N ALA A 284 12.45 -15.16 -23.82
CA ALA A 284 13.73 -14.65 -23.35
C ALA A 284 13.77 -14.46 -21.82
N ILE A 285 12.70 -14.82 -21.10
CA ILE A 285 12.66 -14.77 -19.64
C ILE A 285 13.53 -15.87 -19.04
N THR A 286 14.43 -15.47 -18.15
CA THR A 286 15.40 -16.33 -17.47
C THR A 286 15.01 -16.54 -16.00
N ASP A 287 15.65 -17.50 -15.34
CA ASP A 287 15.48 -17.71 -13.90
C ASP A 287 15.95 -16.50 -13.07
N ALA A 288 16.96 -15.76 -13.55
CA ALA A 288 17.39 -14.51 -12.93
C ALA A 288 16.30 -13.45 -12.98
N ASP A 289 15.62 -13.29 -14.13
CA ASP A 289 14.51 -12.35 -14.24
C ASP A 289 13.36 -12.70 -13.25
N ILE A 290 13.07 -14.00 -13.07
CA ILE A 290 12.07 -14.51 -12.12
C ILE A 290 12.48 -14.26 -10.65
N ALA A 291 13.78 -14.34 -10.34
CA ALA A 291 14.30 -14.10 -9.00
C ALA A 291 14.24 -12.62 -8.61
N ASP A 292 14.60 -11.74 -9.55
CA ASP A 292 14.92 -10.34 -9.27
C ASP A 292 13.74 -9.39 -9.48
N HIS A 293 12.74 -9.77 -10.28
CA HIS A 293 11.65 -8.87 -10.69
C HIS A 293 10.25 -9.43 -10.41
N ASN A 294 9.32 -8.51 -10.16
CA ASN A 294 7.90 -8.76 -10.38
C ASN A 294 7.64 -8.93 -11.88
N LEU A 295 6.85 -9.93 -12.29
CA LEU A 295 6.60 -10.19 -13.71
C LEU A 295 5.21 -9.70 -14.13
N VAL A 296 5.16 -8.81 -15.10
CA VAL A 296 3.90 -8.29 -15.65
C VAL A 296 3.59 -9.03 -16.95
N LEU A 297 2.74 -10.04 -16.86
CA LEU A 297 2.44 -10.98 -17.94
C LEU A 297 1.24 -10.48 -18.75
N TRP A 298 1.48 -10.19 -20.03
CA TRP A 298 0.45 -9.77 -20.99
C TRP A 298 0.00 -10.91 -21.90
N GLY A 299 -1.27 -10.89 -22.30
CA GLY A 299 -1.89 -11.90 -23.16
C GLY A 299 -2.70 -12.91 -22.37
N ASP A 300 -2.65 -14.16 -22.81
CA ASP A 300 -3.39 -15.30 -22.23
C ASP A 300 -2.47 -16.54 -22.13
N PRO A 301 -2.92 -17.63 -21.49
CA PRO A 301 -2.10 -18.83 -21.32
C PRO A 301 -1.61 -19.49 -22.63
N SER A 302 -2.20 -19.19 -23.79
CA SER A 302 -1.74 -19.71 -25.10
C SER A 302 -0.69 -18.81 -25.74
N SER A 303 -0.79 -17.50 -25.51
CA SER A 303 0.09 -16.49 -26.12
C SER A 303 1.34 -16.18 -25.30
N ASN A 304 1.28 -16.34 -23.98
CA ASN A 304 2.40 -16.04 -23.08
C ASN A 304 2.94 -17.32 -22.40
N LYS A 305 4.16 -17.72 -22.78
CA LYS A 305 4.82 -18.96 -22.31
C LYS A 305 5.06 -18.97 -20.79
N VAL A 306 5.28 -17.81 -20.17
CA VAL A 306 5.44 -17.72 -18.71
C VAL A 306 4.09 -17.86 -18.01
N LEU A 307 3.05 -17.21 -18.53
CA LEU A 307 1.69 -17.35 -18.00
C LEU A 307 1.20 -18.80 -18.11
N ALA A 308 1.48 -19.49 -19.22
CA ALA A 308 1.16 -20.90 -19.42
C ALA A 308 1.69 -21.81 -18.29
N ARG A 309 2.87 -21.51 -17.73
CA ARG A 309 3.51 -22.30 -16.66
C ARG A 309 2.86 -22.15 -15.28
N ILE A 310 2.06 -21.10 -15.10
CA ILE A 310 1.51 -20.73 -13.79
C ILE A 310 -0.01 -20.61 -13.76
N ALA A 311 -0.69 -20.61 -14.90
CA ALA A 311 -2.13 -20.34 -15.00
C ALA A 311 -2.98 -21.30 -14.15
N ASP A 312 -2.56 -22.55 -14.00
CA ASP A 312 -3.21 -23.57 -13.18
C ASP A 312 -3.01 -23.39 -11.65
N LYS A 313 -2.10 -22.48 -11.26
CA LYS A 313 -1.75 -22.17 -9.86
C LYS A 313 -2.30 -20.81 -9.41
N LEU A 314 -2.95 -20.06 -10.30
CA LEU A 314 -3.55 -18.77 -9.97
C LEU A 314 -4.95 -18.96 -9.36
N PRO A 315 -5.39 -18.05 -8.49
CA PRO A 315 -6.70 -18.17 -7.83
C PRO A 315 -7.89 -17.94 -8.78
N ILE A 316 -7.66 -17.25 -9.91
CA ILE A 316 -8.64 -17.07 -10.98
C ILE A 316 -8.31 -18.05 -12.09
N ARG A 317 -9.23 -18.99 -12.33
CA ARG A 317 -9.04 -20.02 -13.35
C ARG A 317 -9.36 -19.44 -14.72
N TRP A 318 -8.42 -19.53 -15.64
CA TRP A 318 -8.60 -19.09 -17.02
C TRP A 318 -8.29 -20.25 -17.96
N ASP A 319 -9.35 -20.84 -18.51
CA ASP A 319 -9.26 -21.86 -19.54
C ASP A 319 -9.68 -21.30 -20.92
N GLY A 320 -9.56 -22.11 -21.97
CA GLY A 320 -9.86 -21.68 -23.34
C GLY A 320 -11.30 -21.19 -23.57
N ALA A 321 -12.25 -21.58 -22.72
CA ALA A 321 -13.66 -21.23 -22.81
C ALA A 321 -14.10 -20.25 -21.72
N ASN A 322 -13.51 -20.30 -20.52
CA ASN A 322 -14.03 -19.64 -19.33
C ASN A 322 -12.96 -18.92 -18.49
N VAL A 323 -13.37 -17.80 -17.91
CA VAL A 323 -12.73 -17.16 -16.75
C VAL A 323 -13.61 -17.42 -15.54
N VAL A 324 -13.08 -18.05 -14.50
CA VAL A 324 -13.84 -18.42 -13.28
C VAL A 324 -13.24 -17.78 -12.04
N VAL A 325 -14.08 -17.04 -11.33
CA VAL A 325 -13.75 -16.35 -10.08
C VAL A 325 -14.71 -16.85 -9.00
N GLY A 326 -14.23 -17.76 -8.16
CA GLY A 326 -15.09 -18.40 -7.15
C GLY A 326 -16.26 -19.13 -7.80
N LYS A 327 -17.49 -18.63 -7.57
CA LYS A 327 -18.73 -19.17 -8.16
C LYS A 327 -19.10 -18.55 -9.51
N ASP A 328 -18.50 -17.42 -9.86
CA ASP A 328 -18.84 -16.67 -11.05
C ASP A 328 -18.05 -17.18 -12.25
N THR A 329 -18.71 -17.35 -13.40
CA THR A 329 -18.11 -17.85 -14.64
C THR A 329 -18.43 -16.90 -15.78
N TYR A 330 -17.41 -16.54 -16.55
CA TYR A 330 -17.48 -15.63 -17.68
C TYR A 330 -16.86 -16.27 -18.93
N SER A 331 -17.32 -15.87 -20.12
CA SER A 331 -16.74 -16.34 -21.38
C SER A 331 -15.32 -15.78 -21.58
N ALA A 332 -14.33 -16.65 -21.80
CA ALA A 332 -12.95 -16.27 -22.12
C ALA A 332 -12.78 -15.58 -23.48
N ALA A 333 -13.81 -15.61 -24.34
CA ALA A 333 -13.81 -14.86 -25.60
C ALA A 333 -14.11 -13.36 -25.42
N ASP A 334 -14.76 -13.00 -24.30
CA ASP A 334 -15.21 -11.64 -24.02
C ASP A 334 -14.67 -11.06 -22.71
N HIS A 335 -14.05 -11.87 -21.86
CA HIS A 335 -13.63 -11.46 -20.53
C HIS A 335 -12.15 -11.76 -20.30
N VAL A 336 -11.47 -10.82 -19.67
CA VAL A 336 -10.04 -10.91 -19.34
C VAL A 336 -9.86 -10.73 -17.84
N PRO A 337 -9.20 -11.66 -17.14
CA PRO A 337 -8.81 -11.45 -15.77
C PRO A 337 -7.60 -10.50 -15.71
N VAL A 338 -7.67 -9.52 -14.82
CA VAL A 338 -6.54 -8.70 -14.41
C VAL A 338 -6.33 -8.91 -12.92
N LEU A 339 -5.10 -9.18 -12.49
CA LEU A 339 -4.83 -9.45 -11.08
C LEU A 339 -3.35 -9.26 -10.72
N VAL A 340 -3.09 -9.18 -9.42
CA VAL A 340 -1.77 -9.32 -8.81
C VAL A 340 -1.79 -10.52 -7.85
N TYR A 341 -0.71 -11.30 -7.85
CA TYR A 341 -0.61 -12.50 -7.00
C TYR A 341 0.86 -12.87 -6.74
N PRO A 342 1.20 -13.54 -5.62
CA PRO A 342 2.53 -14.11 -5.42
C PRO A 342 2.91 -15.03 -6.58
N ASN A 343 4.05 -14.77 -7.21
CA ASN A 343 4.51 -15.52 -8.37
C ASN A 343 4.69 -17.01 -8.01
N PRO A 344 3.95 -17.95 -8.64
CA PRO A 344 4.10 -19.38 -8.34
C PRO A 344 5.49 -19.96 -8.66
N LEU A 345 6.32 -19.25 -9.44
CA LEU A 345 7.72 -19.61 -9.70
C LEU A 345 8.69 -19.00 -8.68
N ASN A 346 8.26 -17.95 -7.95
CA ASN A 346 9.02 -17.31 -6.88
C ASN A 346 8.05 -16.56 -5.93
N PRO A 347 7.58 -17.19 -4.84
CA PRO A 347 6.59 -16.59 -3.94
C PRO A 347 7.07 -15.32 -3.20
N LYS A 348 8.33 -14.90 -3.42
CA LYS A 348 8.86 -13.62 -2.93
C LYS A 348 8.58 -12.42 -3.84
N ARG A 349 8.09 -12.66 -5.05
CA ARG A 349 7.79 -11.64 -6.05
C ARG A 349 6.35 -11.75 -6.50
N TYR A 350 5.87 -10.73 -7.20
CA TYR A 350 4.57 -10.75 -7.86
C TYR A 350 4.61 -11.31 -9.26
N VAL A 351 3.46 -11.84 -9.67
CA VAL A 351 2.97 -11.75 -11.05
C VAL A 351 1.82 -10.77 -11.11
N VAL A 352 1.77 -9.97 -12.17
CA VAL A 352 0.63 -9.14 -12.55
C VAL A 352 0.12 -9.64 -13.89
N ILE A 353 -1.18 -9.89 -14.02
CA ILE A 353 -1.79 -10.36 -15.26
C ILE A 353 -2.52 -9.20 -15.92
N ASN A 354 -2.18 -8.91 -17.18
CA ASN A 354 -2.88 -7.99 -18.07
C ASN A 354 -3.17 -6.58 -17.51
N SER A 355 -2.30 -6.07 -16.63
CA SER A 355 -2.48 -4.76 -16.02
C SER A 355 -1.16 -4.06 -15.75
N CYS A 356 -1.28 -2.76 -15.47
CA CYS A 356 -0.20 -1.91 -14.98
C CYS A 356 -0.71 -1.08 -13.80
N PHE A 357 -0.11 0.07 -13.51
CA PHE A 357 -0.77 1.09 -12.68
C PHE A 357 -2.17 1.39 -13.25
N THR A 358 -3.13 1.59 -12.36
CA THR A 358 -4.55 1.36 -12.70
C THR A 358 -5.32 2.65 -12.99
N PHE A 359 -4.77 3.83 -12.63
CA PHE A 359 -5.31 5.12 -13.08
C PHE A 359 -5.05 5.35 -14.57
N ARG A 360 -5.90 6.16 -15.20
CA ARG A 360 -5.93 6.34 -16.66
C ARG A 360 -5.98 7.81 -17.05
N GLU A 361 -6.20 8.09 -18.34
CA GLU A 361 -6.10 9.42 -18.95
C GLU A 361 -6.89 10.50 -18.21
N TYR A 362 -8.04 10.13 -17.63
CA TYR A 362 -8.85 11.01 -16.81
C TYR A 362 -8.12 11.57 -15.57
N ASP A 363 -7.17 10.79 -15.03
CA ASP A 363 -6.50 11.05 -13.76
C ASP A 363 -5.15 11.79 -13.92
N TYR A 364 -4.60 11.87 -15.14
CA TYR A 364 -3.21 12.29 -15.38
C TYR A 364 -2.84 13.70 -14.92
N LEU A 365 -3.77 14.66 -14.91
CA LEU A 365 -3.47 16.07 -14.61
C LEU A 365 -3.77 16.48 -13.16
N ASN A 366 -4.15 15.54 -12.30
CA ASN A 366 -4.43 15.82 -10.90
C ASN A 366 -3.94 14.68 -10.01
N ASN A 367 -2.93 14.97 -9.18
CA ASN A 367 -2.31 13.97 -8.30
C ASN A 367 -3.31 13.33 -7.32
N ALA A 368 -4.36 14.04 -6.90
CA ALA A 368 -5.41 13.47 -6.06
C ALA A 368 -6.23 12.40 -6.79
N ARG A 369 -6.21 12.37 -8.13
CA ARG A 369 -6.84 11.32 -8.92
C ARG A 369 -5.92 10.13 -9.20
N GLN A 370 -4.60 10.29 -9.06
CA GLN A 370 -3.58 9.28 -9.36
C GLN A 370 -3.45 8.25 -8.23
N VAL A 371 -4.58 7.63 -7.90
CA VAL A 371 -4.72 6.58 -6.88
C VAL A 371 -5.03 5.24 -7.55
N SER A 372 -4.76 4.13 -6.87
CA SER A 372 -5.20 2.81 -7.32
C SER A 372 -6.71 2.78 -7.61
N LYS A 373 -7.06 2.31 -8.80
CA LYS A 373 -8.43 2.17 -9.32
C LYS A 373 -8.91 0.73 -9.38
N LEU A 374 -8.04 -0.25 -9.23
CA LEU A 374 -8.41 -1.66 -9.15
C LEU A 374 -7.83 -2.29 -7.89
N PRO A 375 -8.56 -3.23 -7.25
CA PRO A 375 -8.07 -3.98 -6.10
C PRO A 375 -7.12 -5.10 -6.56
N ASP A 376 -6.97 -6.17 -5.78
CA ASP A 376 -6.06 -7.26 -6.10
C ASP A 376 -6.42 -8.00 -7.41
N TYR A 377 -7.71 -8.04 -7.76
CA TYR A 377 -8.19 -8.61 -9.01
C TYR A 377 -9.45 -7.92 -9.55
N ALA A 378 -9.64 -8.03 -10.86
CA ALA A 378 -10.88 -7.71 -11.55
C ALA A 378 -11.07 -8.58 -12.81
N VAL A 379 -12.29 -8.65 -13.30
CA VAL A 379 -12.60 -9.21 -14.63
C VAL A 379 -13.18 -8.12 -15.51
N ILE A 380 -12.58 -7.97 -16.69
CA ILE A 380 -12.91 -6.93 -17.66
C ILE A 380 -13.68 -7.55 -18.82
N ASP A 381 -14.89 -7.07 -19.07
CA ASP A 381 -15.67 -7.36 -20.28
C ASP A 381 -15.21 -6.44 -21.43
N VAL A 382 -14.51 -7.05 -22.38
CA VAL A 382 -13.89 -6.37 -23.53
C VAL A 382 -14.86 -6.15 -24.70
N ARG A 383 -16.16 -6.49 -24.55
CA ARG A 383 -17.19 -5.98 -25.47
C ARG A 383 -17.41 -4.48 -25.30
N THR A 384 -17.10 -3.95 -24.12
CA THR A 384 -17.05 -2.50 -23.90
C THR A 384 -15.63 -2.03 -24.21
N PRO A 385 -15.45 -1.08 -25.15
CA PRO A 385 -14.11 -0.58 -25.47
C PRO A 385 -13.49 0.16 -24.28
N PRO A 386 -12.14 0.19 -24.18
CA PRO A 386 -11.45 1.04 -23.22
C PRO A 386 -11.87 2.51 -23.33
N SER A 387 -11.83 3.21 -22.20
CA SER A 387 -12.15 4.62 -22.06
C SER A 387 -11.05 5.33 -21.26
N PRO A 388 -11.08 6.68 -21.16
CA PRO A 388 -10.16 7.43 -20.30
C PRO A 388 -10.20 7.05 -18.81
N ARG A 389 -11.20 6.28 -18.35
CA ARG A 389 -11.33 5.85 -16.95
C ARG A 389 -11.13 4.35 -16.75
N TRP A 390 -11.52 3.52 -17.72
CA TRP A 390 -11.53 2.06 -17.56
C TRP A 390 -11.02 1.33 -18.80
N ALA A 391 -10.31 0.22 -18.62
CA ALA A 391 -9.83 -0.62 -19.71
C ALA A 391 -10.93 -1.47 -20.37
N GLY A 392 -12.19 -1.24 -20.03
CA GLY A 392 -13.37 -1.99 -20.44
C GLY A 392 -14.41 -1.96 -19.32
N LYS A 393 -15.47 -2.76 -19.40
CA LYS A 393 -16.46 -2.83 -18.33
C LYS A 393 -16.00 -3.79 -17.24
N ILE A 394 -15.84 -3.30 -16.02
CA ILE A 394 -15.55 -4.15 -14.86
C ILE A 394 -16.82 -4.90 -14.47
N VAL A 395 -16.81 -6.24 -14.56
CA VAL A 395 -17.96 -7.09 -14.21
C VAL A 395 -17.84 -7.69 -12.81
N THR A 396 -16.61 -7.82 -12.29
CA THR A 396 -16.32 -8.13 -10.89
C THR A 396 -14.95 -7.60 -10.52
N ALA A 397 -14.74 -7.29 -9.25
CA ALA A 397 -13.47 -6.87 -8.68
C ALA A 397 -13.46 -7.16 -7.17
N GLY A 398 -12.30 -7.46 -6.60
CA GLY A 398 -12.19 -7.74 -5.18
C GLY A 398 -10.76 -7.87 -4.67
N PHE A 399 -10.65 -8.13 -3.37
CA PHE A 399 -9.40 -8.36 -2.66
C PHE A 399 -9.28 -9.84 -2.31
N PHE A 400 -8.06 -10.36 -2.40
CA PHE A 400 -7.74 -11.63 -1.76
C PHE A 400 -7.58 -11.41 -0.24
N ASP A 401 -7.82 -12.46 0.55
CA ASP A 401 -7.59 -12.40 1.98
C ASP A 401 -6.09 -12.32 2.33
N GLU A 402 -5.79 -12.30 3.62
CA GLU A 402 -4.42 -12.27 4.16
C GLU A 402 -3.56 -13.46 3.75
N LYS A 403 -4.17 -14.52 3.22
CA LYS A 403 -3.52 -15.74 2.70
C LYS A 403 -3.62 -15.85 1.18
N TRP A 404 -3.93 -14.74 0.50
CA TRP A 404 -4.10 -14.68 -0.95
C TRP A 404 -5.26 -15.54 -1.50
N GLN A 405 -6.27 -15.86 -0.68
CA GLN A 405 -7.43 -16.67 -1.09
C GLN A 405 -8.59 -15.80 -1.56
N LEU A 406 -9.39 -16.34 -2.49
CA LEU A 406 -10.66 -15.71 -2.89
C LEU A 406 -11.65 -15.72 -1.73
N GLN A 407 -12.26 -14.56 -1.48
CA GLN A 407 -13.29 -14.41 -0.46
C GLN A 407 -14.69 -14.54 -1.09
N PRO A 408 -15.67 -15.19 -0.42
CA PRO A 408 -17.02 -15.35 -0.95
C PRO A 408 -17.75 -14.03 -1.29
N ASP A 409 -17.39 -12.94 -0.63
CA ASP A 409 -17.96 -11.60 -0.83
C ASP A 409 -17.04 -10.66 -1.64
N GLY A 410 -15.89 -11.15 -2.10
CA GLY A 410 -14.87 -10.36 -2.79
C GLY A 410 -14.03 -9.46 -1.88
N GLY A 411 -14.09 -9.65 -0.56
CA GLY A 411 -13.36 -8.84 0.42
C GLY A 411 -14.06 -7.51 0.70
N LYS A 412 -15.41 -7.51 0.70
CA LYS A 412 -16.22 -6.31 0.94
C LYS A 412 -16.15 -5.80 2.37
#